data_AF-A0A6N6KLC0-F1
#
_entry.id   AF-A0A6N6KLC0-F1
#
_cell.length_a   1.000
_cell.length_b   1.000
_cell.length_c   1.000
_cell.angle_alpha   90.00
_cell.angle_beta   90.00
_cell.angle_gamma   90.00
#
_symmetry.space_group_name_H-M   'P 1'
#
loop_
_entity.id
_entity.type
_entity.pdbx_description
1 polymer ?
#
loop_
_entity_poly.entity_id
_entity_poly.type
_entity_poly.pdbx_seq_one_letter_code
_entity_poly.pdbx_strand_id
1 'polypeptide(L)'
;MKILRSLPSNKDFFDTYAPLSRNISRAGIFAQLVSGMTELGIIYTGMLQAMKPLDLGVWESVLAAMVAVVGTVTIELGLRQAFPKAIDSILHTRWSGLHLPISVFVWLLSIVLMVTSGLLSFKNSYVIVDNFTPQVIDQTTAEADSIYREEETEVQALYKQDSLMIENTFRNKTEAITNSLNKKVESEERAIVGYENREARTNQSYATRKDRIRQNIANLEAAKADSLAILTTLKANDLFNLKTNYNESLAYVKTNHQTAVNQIVNDNKQAKLDREATVNSYGGGLGWFTVVCLFLFAVSVILDRIYRKGAGINESIQIEAYDFRPSALREWWSSIWERINYLLHNKIKSFADKTPAAPLPVQPGVVYDMAEAMQHVTVKLQLDQDNNTGKVISLETKQPESNFMEPTRTMGFKQQNPLNNSCDLYSPRTTKVETTKNGFETVDLRQAKQRLKRYKKRLGSHQQKAIKQQQATGKVVKRTANAIENNKKWVEYWEDVISSLSKG
;
A
#
# COMPACT_ATOMS: atom_id res chain seq x y z
N MET A 1 2.62 45.79 14.27
CA MET A 1 2.28 46.28 15.61
C MET A 1 3.41 45.82 16.49
N LYS A 2 4.15 46.74 17.10
CA LYS A 2 5.29 46.38 17.96
C LYS A 2 4.85 46.42 19.41
N ILE A 3 5.12 45.33 20.12
CA ILE A 3 4.92 45.24 21.57
C ILE A 3 6.20 45.75 22.22
N LEU A 4 6.14 46.93 22.83
CA LEU A 4 7.23 47.47 23.63
C LEU A 4 7.03 47.08 25.10
N ARG A 5 8.14 46.84 25.79
CA ARG A 5 8.15 46.51 27.22
C ARG A 5 8.75 47.68 27.99
N SER A 6 8.09 48.09 29.06
CA SER A 6 8.65 49.09 29.97
C SER A 6 9.85 48.54 30.72
N LEU A 7 10.68 49.44 31.26
CA LEU A 7 11.67 49.10 32.27
C LEU A 7 10.98 48.50 33.52
N PRO A 8 11.64 47.61 34.27
CA PRO A 8 11.08 47.01 35.47
C PRO A 8 10.92 48.07 36.57
N SER A 9 9.75 48.10 37.20
CA SER A 9 9.47 49.00 38.33
C SER A 9 9.96 48.41 39.66
N ASN A 10 10.03 47.09 39.78
CA ASN A 10 10.53 46.38 40.97
C ASN A 10 11.83 45.63 40.60
N LYS A 11 12.98 46.27 40.86
CA LYS A 11 14.30 45.74 40.49
C LYS A 11 14.69 44.51 41.30
N ASP A 12 14.42 44.49 42.61
CA ASP A 12 14.78 43.37 43.49
C ASP A 12 14.06 42.07 43.09
N PHE A 13 12.77 42.17 42.75
CA PHE A 13 12.02 41.04 42.21
C PHE A 13 12.52 40.62 40.82
N PHE A 14 12.84 41.60 39.97
CA PHE A 14 13.36 41.34 38.62
C PHE A 14 14.69 40.59 38.66
N ASP A 15 15.65 41.04 39.46
CA ASP A 15 17.01 40.47 39.52
C ASP A 15 17.02 39.07 40.14
N THR A 16 16.16 38.82 41.14
CA THR A 16 16.02 37.51 41.80
C THR A 16 15.53 36.42 40.83
N TYR A 17 14.58 36.75 39.95
CA TYR A 17 13.90 35.76 39.10
C TYR A 17 14.24 35.85 37.60
N ALA A 18 15.02 36.84 37.17
CA ALA A 18 15.47 37.00 35.78
C ALA A 18 16.13 35.75 35.16
N PRO A 19 17.11 35.07 35.80
CA PRO A 19 17.72 33.88 35.21
C PRO A 19 16.72 32.72 35.11
N LEU A 20 15.84 32.60 36.10
CA LEU A 20 14.80 31.58 36.13
C LEU A 20 13.79 31.78 34.99
N SER A 21 13.25 33.01 34.84
CA SER A 21 12.30 33.35 33.77
C SER A 21 12.87 33.07 32.38
N ARG A 22 14.14 33.43 32.13
CA ARG A 22 14.80 33.20 30.83
C ARG A 22 14.90 31.72 30.49
N ASN A 23 15.29 30.89 31.45
CA ASN A 23 15.45 29.45 31.25
C ASN A 23 14.09 28.75 31.08
N ILE A 24 13.10 29.15 31.89
CA ILE A 24 11.75 28.63 31.83
C ILE A 24 11.08 28.98 30.50
N SER A 25 11.21 30.22 30.02
CA SER A 25 10.66 30.63 28.72
C SER A 25 11.24 29.80 27.56
N ARG A 26 12.55 29.51 27.61
CA ARG A 26 13.20 28.62 26.63
C ARG A 26 12.69 27.18 26.73
N ALA A 27 12.50 26.66 27.94
CA ALA A 27 11.93 25.34 28.16
C ALA A 27 10.49 25.23 27.62
N GLY A 28 9.68 26.28 27.79
CA GLY A 28 8.32 26.35 27.22
C GLY A 28 8.33 26.35 25.69
N ILE A 29 9.23 27.09 25.05
CA ILE A 29 9.39 27.09 23.59
C ILE A 29 9.82 25.70 23.09
N PHE A 30 10.75 25.04 23.80
CA PHE A 30 11.18 23.69 23.45
C PHE A 30 10.05 22.67 23.59
N ALA A 31 9.32 22.71 24.72
CA ALA A 31 8.16 21.84 24.94
C ALA A 31 7.09 22.04 23.86
N GLN A 32 6.88 23.28 23.45
CA GLN A 32 5.97 23.62 22.36
C GLN A 32 6.45 23.12 20.99
N LEU A 33 7.74 23.21 20.71
CA LEU A 33 8.32 22.69 19.47
C LEU A 33 8.20 21.15 19.40
N VAL A 34 8.46 20.47 20.52
CA VAL A 34 8.30 19.01 20.64
C VAL A 34 6.83 18.62 20.43
N SER A 35 5.90 19.29 21.13
CA SER A 35 4.46 19.14 20.95
C SER A 35 4.04 19.32 19.49
N GLY A 36 4.49 20.40 18.84
CA GLY A 36 4.15 20.70 17.45
C GLY A 36 4.71 19.67 16.47
N MET A 37 5.92 19.15 16.68
CA MET A 37 6.44 18.07 15.83
C MET A 37 5.64 16.78 15.99
N THR A 38 5.26 16.44 17.23
CA THR A 38 4.40 15.27 17.46
C THR A 38 3.04 15.46 16.82
N GLU A 39 2.41 16.63 17.00
CA GLU A 39 1.10 16.96 16.44
C GLU A 39 1.11 16.97 14.92
N LEU A 40 2.18 17.45 14.29
CA LEU A 40 2.33 17.42 12.82
C LEU A 40 2.39 15.98 12.30
N GLY A 41 3.19 15.12 12.93
CA GLY A 41 3.23 13.70 12.57
C GLY A 41 1.88 13.02 12.76
N ILE A 42 1.17 13.38 13.83
CA ILE A 42 -0.16 12.85 14.18
C ILE A 42 -1.23 13.24 13.17
N ILE A 43 -1.37 14.53 12.86
CA ILE A 43 -2.41 14.99 11.93
C ILE A 43 -2.10 14.45 10.53
N TYR A 44 -0.83 14.34 10.17
CA TYR A 44 -0.41 13.73 8.90
C TYR A 44 -0.86 12.27 8.78
N THR A 45 -0.56 11.42 9.77
CA THR A 45 -0.91 10.00 9.69
C THR A 45 -2.43 9.79 9.74
N GLY A 46 -3.14 10.52 10.60
CA GLY A 46 -4.59 10.47 10.68
C GLY A 46 -5.27 10.91 9.38
N MET A 47 -4.80 12.00 8.77
CA MET A 47 -5.35 12.50 7.51
C MET A 47 -5.02 11.56 6.34
N LEU A 48 -3.81 11.00 6.31
CA LEU A 48 -3.44 10.01 5.29
C LEU A 48 -4.33 8.76 5.38
N GLN A 49 -4.64 8.28 6.58
CA GLN A 49 -5.55 7.16 6.78
C GLN A 49 -6.99 7.50 6.37
N ALA A 50 -7.46 8.72 6.65
CA ALA A 50 -8.78 9.18 6.23
C ALA A 50 -8.88 9.38 4.70
N MET A 51 -7.77 9.68 4.03
CA MET A 51 -7.71 9.87 2.57
C MET A 51 -7.48 8.58 1.79
N LYS A 52 -6.91 7.53 2.40
CA LYS A 52 -6.69 6.22 1.75
C LYS A 52 -7.91 5.66 0.97
N PRO A 53 -9.15 5.76 1.46
CA PRO A 53 -10.31 5.27 0.72
C PRO A 53 -10.63 6.05 -0.56
N LEU A 54 -10.04 7.24 -0.76
CA LEU A 54 -10.31 8.12 -1.90
C LEU A 54 -9.42 7.81 -3.12
N ASP A 55 -8.38 6.99 -2.96
CA ASP A 55 -7.45 6.53 -4.02
C ASP A 55 -6.92 7.68 -4.92
N LEU A 56 -6.43 8.74 -4.29
CA LEU A 56 -5.92 9.95 -4.95
C LEU A 56 -4.42 9.84 -5.32
N GLY A 57 -3.80 8.68 -5.07
CA GLY A 57 -2.40 8.40 -5.35
C GLY A 57 -1.46 9.36 -4.60
N VAL A 58 -0.52 10.00 -5.32
CA VAL A 58 0.48 10.91 -4.71
C VAL A 58 -0.18 12.07 -3.97
N TRP A 59 -1.37 12.52 -4.39
CA TRP A 59 -2.06 13.65 -3.79
C TRP A 59 -2.55 13.39 -2.37
N GLU A 60 -2.77 12.13 -1.97
CA GLU A 60 -3.15 11.78 -0.59
C GLU A 60 -2.10 12.27 0.41
N SER A 61 -0.83 11.96 0.12
CA SER A 61 0.29 12.37 0.97
C SER A 61 0.46 13.88 1.02
N VAL A 62 0.27 14.57 -0.12
CA VAL A 62 0.45 16.02 -0.22
C VAL A 62 -0.66 16.74 0.54
N LEU A 63 -1.91 16.33 0.36
CA LEU A 63 -3.06 16.92 1.04
C LEU A 63 -3.00 16.63 2.55
N ALA A 64 -2.63 15.41 2.95
CA ALA A 64 -2.42 15.07 4.36
C ALA A 64 -1.33 15.94 5.00
N ALA A 65 -0.22 16.19 4.30
CA ALA A 65 0.85 17.07 4.78
C ALA A 65 0.38 18.53 4.90
N MET A 66 -0.39 19.05 3.94
CA MET A 66 -0.94 20.41 4.03
C MET A 66 -1.89 20.57 5.21
N VAL A 67 -2.82 19.62 5.39
CA VAL A 67 -3.76 19.63 6.53
C VAL A 67 -3.01 19.53 7.85
N ALA A 68 -1.97 18.68 7.92
CA ALA A 68 -1.13 18.56 9.11
C ALA A 68 -0.45 19.87 9.49
N VAL A 69 0.19 20.53 8.53
CA VAL A 69 0.85 21.82 8.76
C VAL A 69 -0.17 22.87 9.23
N VAL A 70 -1.30 22.99 8.55
CA VAL A 70 -2.33 23.99 8.91
C VAL A 70 -2.92 23.70 10.29
N GLY A 71 -3.25 22.44 10.58
CA GLY A 71 -3.82 22.02 11.86
C GLY A 71 -2.86 22.29 13.02
N THR A 72 -1.60 21.83 12.92
CA THR A 72 -0.57 22.05 13.93
C THR A 72 -0.29 23.53 14.14
N VAL A 73 -0.14 24.31 13.08
CA VAL A 73 0.10 25.75 13.20
C VAL A 73 -1.07 26.44 13.91
N THR A 74 -2.32 26.03 13.61
CA THR A 74 -3.51 26.60 14.25
C THR A 74 -3.55 26.29 15.74
N ILE A 75 -3.28 25.04 16.13
CA ILE A 75 -3.29 24.62 17.53
C ILE A 75 -2.14 25.26 18.31
N GLU A 76 -0.92 25.17 17.78
CA GLU A 76 0.28 25.68 18.45
C GLU A 76 0.28 27.21 18.57
N LEU A 77 -0.02 27.95 17.50
CA LEU A 77 -0.12 29.40 17.57
C LEU A 77 -1.33 29.85 18.40
N GLY A 78 -2.45 29.14 18.29
CA GLY A 78 -3.65 29.39 19.08
C GLY A 78 -3.34 29.29 20.57
N LEU A 79 -2.70 28.20 21.01
CA LEU A 79 -2.31 27.97 22.40
C LEU A 79 -1.29 29.02 22.87
N ARG A 80 -0.30 29.36 22.03
CA ARG A 80 0.73 30.36 22.33
C ARG A 80 0.18 31.76 22.54
N GLN A 81 -0.96 32.10 21.93
CA GLN A 81 -1.58 33.41 22.07
C GLN A 81 -2.70 33.43 23.12
N ALA A 82 -3.56 32.41 23.13
CA ALA A 82 -4.72 32.35 24.00
C ALA A 82 -4.32 32.06 25.45
N PHE A 83 -3.44 31.07 25.70
CA PHE A 83 -3.11 30.65 27.05
C PHE A 83 -2.45 31.76 27.90
N PRO A 84 -1.47 32.54 27.39
CA PRO A 84 -0.93 33.64 28.17
C PRO A 84 -1.97 34.73 28.47
N LYS A 85 -2.93 34.97 27.57
CA LYS A 85 -4.01 35.93 27.79
C LYS A 85 -5.06 35.43 28.78
N ALA A 86 -5.27 34.13 28.85
CA ALA A 86 -6.06 33.47 29.90
C ALA A 86 -5.42 33.68 31.28
N ILE A 87 -4.10 33.53 31.39
CA ILE A 87 -3.37 33.79 32.64
C ILE A 87 -3.39 35.28 32.99
N ASP A 88 -3.20 36.17 32.01
CA ASP A 88 -3.30 37.62 32.22
C ASP A 88 -4.67 38.04 32.77
N SER A 89 -5.76 37.34 32.42
CA SER A 89 -7.10 37.70 32.93
C SER A 89 -7.23 37.47 34.43
N ILE A 90 -6.63 36.40 34.95
CA ILE A 90 -6.56 36.12 36.39
C ILE A 90 -5.60 37.11 37.05
N LEU A 91 -4.39 37.26 36.51
CA LEU A 91 -3.35 38.10 37.10
C LEU A 91 -3.76 39.58 37.15
N HIS A 92 -4.40 40.13 36.12
CA HIS A 92 -4.82 41.52 36.09
C HIS A 92 -6.30 41.72 36.46
N THR A 93 -6.93 40.71 37.08
CA THR A 93 -8.34 40.77 37.53
C THR A 93 -9.30 41.29 36.46
N ARG A 94 -9.15 40.81 35.22
CA ARG A 94 -9.92 41.25 34.04
C ARG A 94 -11.31 40.59 33.97
N TRP A 95 -12.03 40.62 35.09
CA TRP A 95 -13.32 39.95 35.29
C TRP A 95 -14.49 40.92 35.41
N SER A 96 -14.34 42.17 34.94
CA SER A 96 -15.38 43.20 34.95
C SER A 96 -15.57 43.83 33.58
N GLY A 97 -16.79 44.29 33.29
CA GLY A 97 -17.15 44.93 32.02
C GLY A 97 -16.94 44.02 30.80
N LEU A 98 -16.53 44.61 29.67
CA LEU A 98 -16.31 43.91 28.40
C LEU A 98 -15.16 42.88 28.45
N HIS A 99 -14.30 42.96 29.48
CA HIS A 99 -13.23 41.98 29.67
C HIS A 99 -13.73 40.63 30.17
N LEU A 100 -14.89 40.57 30.82
CA LEU A 100 -15.47 39.30 31.31
C LEU A 100 -15.77 38.33 30.16
N PRO A 101 -16.59 38.67 29.14
CA PRO A 101 -16.90 37.74 28.05
C PRO A 101 -15.66 37.34 27.24
N ILE A 102 -14.72 38.27 27.02
CA ILE A 102 -13.46 37.99 26.33
C ILE A 102 -12.61 36.99 27.13
N SER A 103 -12.50 37.19 28.45
CA SER A 103 -11.72 36.30 29.31
C SER A 103 -12.31 34.89 29.36
N VAL A 104 -13.64 34.77 29.45
CA VAL A 104 -14.33 33.48 29.40
C VAL A 104 -14.05 32.76 28.08
N PHE A 105 -14.18 33.46 26.95
CA PHE A 105 -13.92 32.87 25.64
C PHE A 105 -12.46 32.43 25.47
N VAL A 106 -11.50 33.25 25.91
CA VAL A 106 -10.07 32.93 25.84
C VAL A 106 -9.72 31.72 26.72
N TRP A 107 -10.36 31.58 27.89
CA TRP A 107 -10.22 30.38 28.73
C TRP A 107 -10.80 29.14 28.05
N LEU A 108 -12.02 29.22 27.52
CA LEU A 108 -12.64 28.12 26.78
C LEU A 108 -11.78 27.68 25.59
N LEU A 109 -11.30 28.63 24.79
CA LEU A 109 -10.41 28.35 23.66
C LEU A 109 -9.12 27.66 24.13
N SER A 110 -8.50 28.16 25.21
CA SER A 110 -7.28 27.58 25.75
C SER A 110 -7.48 26.15 26.24
N ILE A 111 -8.60 25.87 26.94
CA ILE A 111 -8.95 24.53 27.40
C ILE A 111 -9.19 23.60 26.22
N VAL A 112 -9.99 24.03 25.24
CA VAL A 112 -10.29 23.22 24.05
C VAL A 112 -9.02 22.88 23.30
N LEU A 113 -8.13 23.85 23.05
CA LEU A 113 -6.87 23.61 22.35
C LEU A 113 -5.95 22.68 23.15
N MET A 114 -5.84 22.86 24.47
CA MET A 114 -4.99 22.03 25.32
C MET A 114 -5.51 20.58 25.42
N VAL A 115 -6.81 20.39 25.57
CA VAL A 115 -7.46 19.07 25.59
C VAL A 115 -7.37 18.40 24.23
N THR A 116 -7.62 19.13 23.14
CA THR A 116 -7.53 18.60 21.77
C THR A 116 -6.11 18.14 21.46
N SER A 117 -5.11 18.96 21.79
CA SER A 117 -3.69 18.61 21.62
C SER A 117 -3.33 17.36 22.44
N GLY A 118 -3.74 17.28 23.71
CA GLY A 118 -3.47 16.11 24.57
C GLY A 118 -4.14 14.82 24.08
N LEU A 119 -5.43 14.88 23.69
CA LEU A 119 -6.18 13.73 23.21
C LEU A 119 -5.67 13.22 21.86
N LEU A 120 -5.40 14.13 20.92
CA LEU A 120 -4.79 13.78 19.64
C LEU A 120 -3.42 13.15 19.83
N SER A 121 -2.64 13.66 20.78
CA SER A 121 -1.32 13.11 21.11
C SER A 121 -1.37 11.69 21.66
N PHE A 122 -2.30 11.40 22.58
CA PHE A 122 -2.45 10.06 23.14
C PHE A 122 -3.00 9.03 22.17
N LYS A 123 -4.04 9.35 21.39
CA LYS A 123 -4.64 8.35 20.49
C LYS A 123 -3.70 7.99 19.35
N ASN A 124 -3.01 8.99 18.80
CA ASN A 124 -2.25 8.81 17.58
C ASN A 124 -0.78 8.45 17.83
N SER A 125 -0.28 8.53 19.07
CA SER A 125 1.03 7.98 19.43
C SER A 125 1.11 6.48 19.17
N TYR A 126 0.03 5.73 19.43
CA TYR A 126 -0.08 4.30 19.09
C TYR A 126 0.02 4.08 17.57
N VAL A 127 -0.60 4.93 16.76
CA VAL A 127 -0.56 4.84 15.29
C VAL A 127 0.84 5.10 14.76
N ILE A 128 1.56 6.08 15.32
CA ILE A 128 2.95 6.34 14.94
C ILE A 128 3.80 5.11 15.26
N VAL A 129 3.74 4.61 16.49
CA VAL A 129 4.54 3.45 16.90
C VAL A 129 4.19 2.20 16.11
N ASP A 130 2.92 1.96 15.80
CA ASP A 130 2.49 0.83 14.97
C ASP A 130 3.14 0.87 13.58
N ASN A 131 3.19 2.05 12.94
CA ASN A 131 3.81 2.22 11.63
C ASN A 131 5.34 2.02 11.64
N PHE A 132 6.01 2.26 12.77
CA PHE A 132 7.45 2.05 12.93
C PHE A 132 7.82 0.69 13.50
N THR A 133 6.85 -0.04 14.06
CA THR A 133 7.08 -1.38 14.60
C THR A 133 7.10 -2.38 13.44
N PRO A 134 8.15 -3.21 13.30
CA PRO A 134 8.21 -4.21 12.25
C PRO A 134 6.95 -5.08 12.25
N GLN A 135 6.38 -5.32 11.06
CA GLN A 135 5.26 -6.25 10.94
C GLN A 135 5.73 -7.66 11.28
N VAL A 136 4.88 -8.40 11.98
CA VAL A 136 5.09 -9.83 12.27
C VAL A 136 4.97 -10.56 10.95
N ILE A 137 6.03 -11.29 10.59
CA ILE A 137 6.01 -12.20 9.45
C ILE A 137 5.47 -13.52 9.99
N ASP A 138 4.26 -13.88 9.58
CA ASP A 138 3.65 -15.15 9.99
C ASP A 138 4.51 -16.31 9.44
N GLN A 139 4.91 -17.21 10.33
CA GLN A 139 5.54 -18.46 9.95
C GLN A 139 4.53 -19.32 9.20
N THR A 140 4.97 -19.92 8.09
CA THR A 140 4.12 -20.74 7.22
C THR A 140 4.04 -22.18 7.70
N THR A 141 2.90 -22.84 7.52
CA THR A 141 2.75 -24.28 7.77
C THR A 141 3.29 -25.17 6.64
N ALA A 142 3.80 -24.58 5.55
CA ALA A 142 4.16 -25.29 4.33
C ALA A 142 5.17 -26.44 4.55
N GLU A 143 6.15 -26.26 5.44
CA GLU A 143 7.11 -27.31 5.79
C GLU A 143 6.43 -28.47 6.54
N ALA A 144 5.60 -28.15 7.55
CA ALA A 144 4.82 -29.16 8.28
C ALA A 144 3.84 -29.91 7.36
N ASP A 145 3.20 -29.22 6.43
CA ASP A 145 2.30 -29.81 5.44
C ASP A 145 3.06 -30.72 4.44
N SER A 146 4.29 -30.35 4.08
CA SER A 146 5.14 -31.16 3.21
C SER A 146 5.57 -32.46 3.90
N ILE A 147 6.05 -32.36 5.14
CA ILE A 147 6.47 -33.52 5.95
C ILE A 147 5.28 -34.48 6.16
N TYR A 148 4.11 -33.94 6.49
CA TYR A 148 2.91 -34.75 6.66
C TYR A 148 2.54 -35.55 5.41
N ARG A 149 2.60 -34.93 4.22
CA ARG A 149 2.33 -35.64 2.97
C ARG A 149 3.35 -36.72 2.68
N GLU A 150 4.63 -36.45 2.94
CA GLU A 150 5.70 -37.43 2.75
C GLU A 150 5.50 -38.64 3.68
N GLU A 151 5.32 -38.41 4.98
CA GLU A 151 5.06 -39.46 5.97
C GLU A 151 3.76 -40.24 5.67
N GLU A 152 2.68 -39.56 5.27
CA GLU A 152 1.43 -40.23 4.87
C GLU A 152 1.65 -41.15 3.66
N THR A 153 2.37 -40.68 2.64
CA THR A 153 2.66 -41.49 1.47
C THR A 153 3.54 -42.70 1.79
N GLU A 154 4.51 -42.54 2.69
CA GLU A 154 5.36 -43.63 3.16
C GLU A 154 4.55 -44.71 3.90
N VAL A 155 3.72 -44.31 4.87
CA VAL A 155 2.85 -45.23 5.63
C VAL A 155 1.89 -45.98 4.70
N GLN A 156 1.32 -45.29 3.70
CA GLN A 156 0.47 -45.95 2.70
C GLN A 156 1.24 -46.92 1.80
N ALA A 157 2.48 -46.59 1.41
CA ALA A 157 3.31 -47.45 0.59
C ALA A 157 3.71 -48.73 1.35
N LEU A 158 4.12 -48.59 2.61
CA LEU A 158 4.47 -49.72 3.48
C LEU A 158 3.27 -50.66 3.69
N TYR A 159 2.08 -50.12 3.98
CA TYR A 159 0.87 -50.94 4.12
C TYR A 159 0.56 -51.75 2.86
N LYS A 160 0.68 -51.14 1.68
CA LYS A 160 0.48 -51.83 0.39
C LYS A 160 1.51 -52.95 0.20
N GLN A 161 2.78 -52.67 0.48
CA GLN A 161 3.85 -53.65 0.36
C GLN A 161 3.63 -54.86 1.30
N ASP A 162 3.33 -54.60 2.57
CA ASP A 162 3.16 -55.65 3.59
C ASP A 162 1.90 -56.47 3.34
N SER A 163 0.81 -55.85 2.89
CA SER A 163 -0.42 -56.57 2.52
C SER A 163 -0.18 -57.54 1.36
N LEU A 164 0.58 -57.13 0.35
CA LEU A 164 0.98 -57.99 -0.77
C LEU A 164 1.92 -59.12 -0.31
N MET A 165 2.84 -58.83 0.61
CA MET A 165 3.74 -59.83 1.17
C MET A 165 2.95 -60.92 1.91
N ILE A 166 2.02 -60.54 2.79
CA ILE A 166 1.14 -61.47 3.51
C ILE A 166 0.33 -62.31 2.51
N GLU A 167 -0.29 -61.68 1.51
CA GLU A 167 -1.07 -62.39 0.49
C GLU A 167 -0.24 -63.46 -0.24
N ASN A 168 0.96 -63.08 -0.69
CA ASN A 168 1.88 -63.97 -1.39
C ASN A 168 2.34 -65.12 -0.48
N THR A 169 2.69 -64.83 0.78
CA THR A 169 3.11 -65.84 1.75
C THR A 169 2.01 -66.87 2.01
N PHE A 170 0.76 -66.43 2.24
CA PHE A 170 -0.34 -67.37 2.49
C PHE A 170 -0.78 -68.12 1.23
N ARG A 171 -0.69 -67.50 0.05
CA ARG A 171 -0.90 -68.21 -1.22
C ARG A 171 0.09 -69.36 -1.38
N ASN A 172 1.39 -69.10 -1.17
CA ASN A 172 2.42 -70.13 -1.27
C ASN A 172 2.23 -71.26 -0.24
N LYS A 173 1.86 -70.93 1.00
CA LYS A 173 1.55 -71.92 2.04
C LYS A 173 0.33 -72.78 1.68
N THR A 174 -0.72 -72.14 1.17
CA THR A 174 -1.96 -72.82 0.74
C THR A 174 -1.69 -73.80 -0.40
N GLU A 175 -0.92 -73.38 -1.39
CA GLU A 175 -0.52 -74.22 -2.53
C GLU A 175 0.36 -75.40 -2.07
N ALA A 176 1.35 -75.15 -1.20
CA ALA A 176 2.23 -76.20 -0.68
C ALA A 176 1.46 -77.27 0.14
N ILE A 177 0.56 -76.86 1.03
CA ILE A 177 -0.26 -77.81 1.81
C ILE A 177 -1.22 -78.59 0.90
N THR A 178 -1.87 -77.90 -0.04
CA THR A 178 -2.77 -78.52 -1.02
C THR A 178 -2.05 -79.58 -1.84
N ASN A 179 -0.88 -79.25 -2.39
CA ASN A 179 -0.08 -80.17 -3.18
C ASN A 179 0.41 -81.36 -2.35
N SER A 180 0.89 -81.13 -1.13
CA SER A 180 1.37 -82.18 -0.24
C SER A 180 0.28 -83.19 0.12
N LEU A 181 -0.91 -82.72 0.51
CA LEU A 181 -2.02 -83.61 0.90
C LEU A 181 -2.66 -84.29 -0.32
N ASN A 182 -2.78 -83.59 -1.46
CA ASN A 182 -3.22 -84.22 -2.71
C ASN A 182 -2.29 -85.37 -3.11
N LYS A 183 -0.96 -85.19 -3.02
CA LYS A 183 0.00 -86.27 -3.34
C LYS A 183 -0.11 -87.47 -2.41
N LYS A 184 -0.49 -87.28 -1.15
CA LYS A 184 -0.78 -88.38 -0.21
C LYS A 184 -2.08 -89.10 -0.59
N VAL A 185 -3.14 -88.37 -0.94
CA VAL A 185 -4.40 -88.95 -1.44
C VAL A 185 -4.15 -89.78 -2.70
N GLU A 186 -3.46 -89.22 -3.70
CA GLU A 186 -3.08 -89.93 -4.93
C GLU A 186 -2.24 -91.20 -4.66
N SER A 187 -1.45 -91.23 -3.58
CA SER A 187 -0.67 -92.41 -3.17
C SER A 187 -1.57 -93.52 -2.61
N GLU A 188 -2.55 -93.16 -1.78
CA GLU A 188 -3.53 -94.10 -1.22
C GLU A 188 -4.48 -94.62 -2.31
N GLU A 189 -4.93 -93.76 -3.23
CA GLU A 189 -5.72 -94.17 -4.41
C GLU A 189 -4.99 -95.19 -5.27
N ARG A 190 -3.69 -94.98 -5.53
CA ARG A 190 -2.84 -95.96 -6.23
C ARG A 190 -2.74 -97.29 -5.47
N ALA A 191 -2.79 -97.27 -4.14
CA ALA A 191 -2.80 -98.50 -3.35
C ALA A 191 -4.11 -99.29 -3.54
N ILE A 192 -5.26 -98.61 -3.68
CA ILE A 192 -6.55 -99.25 -4.00
C ILE A 192 -6.45 -99.99 -5.35
N VAL A 193 -6.01 -99.30 -6.40
CA VAL A 193 -5.80 -99.89 -7.73
C VAL A 193 -4.85 -101.09 -7.67
N GLY A 194 -3.80 -100.99 -6.86
CA GLY A 194 -2.86 -102.07 -6.60
C GLY A 194 -3.50 -103.32 -5.98
N TYR A 195 -4.52 -103.17 -5.13
CA TYR A 195 -5.29 -104.29 -4.58
C TYR A 195 -6.31 -104.84 -5.57
N GLU A 196 -7.01 -103.99 -6.34
CA GLU A 196 -7.94 -104.42 -7.39
C GLU A 196 -7.24 -105.30 -8.43
N ASN A 197 -6.05 -104.89 -8.87
CA ASN A 197 -5.22 -105.69 -9.77
C ASN A 197 -4.72 -107.01 -9.15
N ARG A 198 -4.66 -107.12 -7.82
CA ARG A 198 -4.36 -108.40 -7.15
C ARG A 198 -5.58 -109.29 -7.10
N GLU A 199 -6.76 -108.76 -6.78
CA GLU A 199 -8.03 -109.51 -6.79
C GLU A 199 -8.26 -110.16 -8.16
N ALA A 200 -8.02 -109.41 -9.25
CA ALA A 200 -8.13 -109.90 -10.62
C ALA A 200 -7.16 -111.05 -10.96
N ARG A 201 -6.00 -111.13 -10.27
CA ARG A 201 -4.98 -112.16 -10.52
C ARG A 201 -5.13 -113.39 -9.63
N THR A 202 -5.59 -113.22 -8.39
CA THR A 202 -5.62 -114.28 -7.38
C THR A 202 -7.01 -114.82 -7.08
N ASN A 203 -8.08 -114.20 -7.60
CA ASN A 203 -9.48 -114.51 -7.28
C ASN A 203 -9.82 -114.47 -5.78
N GLN A 204 -8.99 -113.80 -4.96
CA GLN A 204 -9.24 -113.54 -3.54
C GLN A 204 -9.77 -112.11 -3.36
N SER A 205 -10.71 -111.92 -2.44
CA SER A 205 -11.26 -110.59 -2.11
C SER A 205 -10.42 -109.87 -1.04
N TYR A 206 -10.15 -108.58 -1.24
CA TYR A 206 -9.47 -107.67 -0.32
C TYR A 206 -10.37 -106.49 0.13
N ALA A 207 -11.70 -106.67 0.13
CA ALA A 207 -12.68 -105.63 0.46
C ALA A 207 -12.36 -104.82 1.72
N THR A 208 -12.10 -105.48 2.86
CA THR A 208 -11.78 -104.82 4.14
C THR A 208 -10.52 -103.95 4.07
N ARG A 209 -9.52 -104.33 3.26
CA ARG A 209 -8.32 -103.52 3.07
C ARG A 209 -8.61 -102.29 2.22
N LYS A 210 -9.40 -102.42 1.15
CA LYS A 210 -9.83 -101.29 0.32
C LYS A 210 -10.66 -100.29 1.12
N ASP A 211 -11.58 -100.75 1.98
CA ASP A 211 -12.37 -99.86 2.83
C ASP A 211 -11.53 -99.11 3.86
N ARG A 212 -10.52 -99.76 4.45
CA ARG A 212 -9.56 -99.06 5.33
C ARG A 212 -8.80 -97.96 4.59
N ILE A 213 -8.40 -98.19 3.33
CA ILE A 213 -7.73 -97.17 2.52
C ILE A 213 -8.69 -96.02 2.17
N ARG A 214 -9.96 -96.31 1.83
CA ARG A 214 -10.98 -95.27 1.63
C ARG A 214 -11.19 -94.41 2.87
N GLN A 215 -11.19 -95.02 4.06
CA GLN A 215 -11.24 -94.29 5.31
C GLN A 215 -9.99 -93.41 5.51
N ASN A 216 -8.80 -93.89 5.16
CA ASN A 216 -7.58 -93.07 5.19
C ASN A 216 -7.64 -91.88 4.23
N ILE A 217 -8.19 -92.06 3.02
CA ILE A 217 -8.40 -90.97 2.06
C ILE A 217 -9.33 -89.92 2.66
N ALA A 218 -10.48 -90.33 3.21
CA ALA A 218 -11.42 -89.41 3.87
C ALA A 218 -10.76 -88.64 5.03
N ASN A 219 -9.92 -89.30 5.82
CA ASN A 219 -9.16 -88.67 6.89
C ASN A 219 -8.13 -87.64 6.36
N LEU A 220 -7.47 -87.92 5.24
CA LEU A 220 -6.52 -87.00 4.59
C LEU A 220 -7.24 -85.77 3.98
N GLU A 221 -8.43 -85.96 3.40
CA GLU A 221 -9.27 -84.88 2.90
C GLU A 221 -9.80 -83.99 4.02
N ALA A 222 -10.23 -84.59 5.14
CA ALA A 222 -10.61 -83.85 6.34
C ALA A 222 -9.42 -83.04 6.88
N ALA A 223 -8.24 -83.65 7.03
CA ALA A 223 -7.03 -82.97 7.47
C ALA A 223 -6.62 -81.81 6.55
N LYS A 224 -6.88 -81.93 5.23
CA LYS A 224 -6.69 -80.84 4.26
C LYS A 224 -7.65 -79.69 4.52
N ALA A 225 -8.94 -79.99 4.68
CA ALA A 225 -9.94 -78.97 4.98
C ALA A 225 -9.61 -78.23 6.28
N ASP A 226 -9.22 -78.95 7.33
CA ASP A 226 -8.82 -78.37 8.63
C ASP A 226 -7.58 -77.47 8.49
N SER A 227 -6.56 -77.94 7.77
CA SER A 227 -5.33 -77.16 7.56
C SER A 227 -5.58 -75.89 6.77
N LEU A 228 -6.45 -75.95 5.76
CA LEU A 228 -6.85 -74.78 4.97
C LEU A 228 -7.66 -73.80 5.81
N ALA A 229 -8.60 -74.28 6.63
CA ALA A 229 -9.37 -73.44 7.55
C ALA A 229 -8.45 -72.70 8.54
N ILE A 230 -7.46 -73.40 9.11
CA ILE A 230 -6.46 -72.79 10.00
C ILE A 230 -5.67 -71.69 9.27
N LEU A 231 -5.17 -71.96 8.05
CA LEU A 231 -4.43 -70.96 7.28
C LEU A 231 -5.27 -69.73 6.93
N THR A 232 -6.55 -69.92 6.57
CA THR A 232 -7.45 -68.78 6.28
C THR A 232 -7.69 -67.91 7.51
N THR A 233 -7.82 -68.53 8.69
CA THR A 233 -7.98 -67.81 9.96
C THR A 233 -6.71 -67.03 10.32
N LEU A 234 -5.54 -67.66 10.19
CA LEU A 234 -4.26 -66.98 10.44
C LEU A 234 -4.03 -65.80 9.49
N LYS A 235 -4.35 -65.97 8.19
CA LYS A 235 -4.28 -64.88 7.22
C LYS A 235 -5.19 -63.70 7.60
N ALA A 236 -6.44 -63.99 8.00
CA ALA A 236 -7.37 -62.96 8.43
C ALA A 236 -6.85 -62.18 9.64
N ASN A 237 -6.26 -62.88 10.62
CA ASN A 237 -5.65 -62.27 11.79
C ASN A 237 -4.43 -61.39 11.43
N ASP A 238 -3.55 -61.85 10.55
CA ASP A 238 -2.37 -61.07 10.13
C ASP A 238 -2.79 -59.79 9.37
N LEU A 239 -3.78 -59.88 8.48
CA LEU A 239 -4.33 -58.71 7.79
C LEU A 239 -5.05 -57.75 8.74
N PHE A 240 -5.74 -58.27 9.74
CA PHE A 240 -6.37 -57.45 10.78
C PHE A 240 -5.32 -56.69 11.59
N ASN A 241 -4.28 -57.37 12.06
CA ASN A 241 -3.18 -56.75 12.79
C ASN A 241 -2.46 -55.69 11.94
N LEU A 242 -2.19 -55.98 10.66
CA LEU A 242 -1.61 -55.01 9.74
C LEU A 242 -2.48 -53.76 9.60
N LYS A 243 -3.80 -53.92 9.48
CA LYS A 243 -4.74 -52.79 9.38
C LYS A 243 -4.77 -51.95 10.66
N THR A 244 -4.72 -52.59 11.82
CA THR A 244 -4.64 -51.89 13.11
C THR A 244 -3.36 -51.06 13.20
N ASN A 245 -2.20 -51.65 12.91
CA ASN A 245 -0.91 -50.95 12.89
C ASN A 245 -0.92 -49.78 11.91
N TYR A 246 -1.48 -49.96 10.71
CA TYR A 246 -1.62 -48.89 9.72
C TYR A 246 -2.45 -47.71 10.25
N ASN A 247 -3.59 -47.99 10.88
CA ASN A 247 -4.43 -46.93 11.46
C ASN A 247 -3.72 -46.20 12.60
N GLU A 248 -2.96 -46.91 13.44
CA GLU A 248 -2.15 -46.33 14.51
C GLU A 248 -1.04 -45.43 13.96
N SER A 249 -0.30 -45.89 12.95
CA SER A 249 0.72 -45.08 12.27
C SER A 249 0.12 -43.82 11.62
N LEU A 250 -1.03 -43.95 10.97
CA LEU A 250 -1.71 -42.80 10.36
C LEU A 250 -2.21 -41.79 11.42
N ALA A 251 -2.73 -42.29 12.54
CA ALA A 251 -3.15 -41.46 13.67
C ALA A 251 -1.96 -40.72 14.31
N TYR A 252 -0.80 -41.39 14.42
CA TYR A 252 0.44 -40.81 14.92
C TYR A 252 0.92 -39.66 14.01
N VAL A 253 1.04 -39.90 12.70
CA VAL A 253 1.45 -38.89 11.71
C VAL A 253 0.50 -37.69 11.74
N LYS A 254 -0.81 -37.92 11.80
CA LYS A 254 -1.82 -36.85 11.93
C LYS A 254 -1.67 -36.03 13.22
N THR A 255 -1.41 -36.70 14.34
CA THR A 255 -1.25 -36.03 15.65
C THR A 255 0.02 -35.18 15.69
N ASN A 256 1.11 -35.68 15.11
CA ASN A 256 2.36 -34.94 14.96
C ASN A 256 2.16 -33.69 14.10
N HIS A 257 1.50 -33.82 12.94
CA HIS A 257 1.16 -32.68 12.08
C HIS A 257 0.33 -31.62 12.82
N GLN A 258 -0.73 -32.03 13.51
CA GLN A 258 -1.57 -31.12 14.30
C GLN A 258 -0.76 -30.40 15.38
N THR A 259 0.15 -31.10 16.05
CA THR A 259 1.01 -30.53 17.09
C THR A 259 1.95 -29.47 16.49
N ALA A 260 2.59 -29.77 15.36
CA ALA A 260 3.46 -28.84 14.65
C ALA A 260 2.71 -27.60 14.16
N VAL A 261 1.53 -27.78 13.56
CA VAL A 261 0.67 -26.67 13.11
C VAL A 261 0.21 -25.81 14.29
N ASN A 262 -0.24 -26.43 15.38
CA ASN A 262 -0.67 -25.70 16.57
C ASN A 262 0.46 -24.90 17.20
N GLN A 263 1.69 -25.44 17.20
CA GLN A 263 2.86 -24.71 17.67
C GLN A 263 3.14 -23.48 16.80
N ILE A 264 3.15 -23.63 15.47
CA ILE A 264 3.32 -22.50 14.54
C ILE A 264 2.24 -21.43 14.73
N VAL A 265 0.98 -21.84 14.89
CA VAL A 265 -0.14 -20.92 15.12
C VAL A 265 0.01 -20.18 16.46
N ASN A 266 0.43 -20.88 17.51
CA ASN A 266 0.67 -20.28 18.82
C ASN A 266 1.86 -19.30 18.79
N ASP A 267 2.94 -19.66 18.12
CA ASP A 267 4.12 -18.80 17.97
C ASP A 267 3.78 -17.53 17.17
N ASN A 268 2.99 -17.66 16.10
CA ASN A 268 2.48 -16.51 15.33
C ASN A 268 1.56 -15.61 16.19
N LYS A 269 0.70 -16.22 17.01
CA LYS A 269 -0.16 -15.48 17.94
C LYS A 269 0.67 -14.75 19.00
N GLN A 270 1.67 -15.40 19.58
CA GLN A 270 2.55 -14.79 20.56
C GLN A 270 3.34 -13.64 19.96
N ALA A 271 3.88 -13.80 18.75
CA ALA A 271 4.57 -12.72 18.04
C ALA A 271 3.67 -11.51 17.79
N LYS A 272 2.38 -11.72 17.48
CA LYS A 272 1.38 -10.64 17.36
C LYS A 272 1.13 -9.96 18.71
N LEU A 273 0.98 -10.72 19.78
CA LEU A 273 0.82 -10.17 21.13
C LEU A 273 2.06 -9.38 21.60
N ASP A 274 3.27 -9.87 21.33
CA ASP A 274 4.51 -9.19 21.68
C ASP A 274 4.67 -7.88 20.89
N ARG A 275 4.25 -7.88 19.61
CA ARG A 275 4.16 -6.65 18.81
C ARG A 275 3.14 -5.69 19.42
N GLU A 276 1.93 -6.14 19.73
CA GLU A 276 0.90 -5.28 20.34
C GLU A 276 1.38 -4.71 21.69
N ALA A 277 2.04 -5.52 22.53
CA ALA A 277 2.64 -5.06 23.78
C ALA A 277 3.72 -3.99 23.55
N THR A 278 4.55 -4.18 22.52
CA THR A 278 5.56 -3.19 22.09
C THR A 278 4.89 -1.89 21.64
N VAL A 279 3.87 -1.96 20.79
CA VAL A 279 3.11 -0.80 20.32
C VAL A 279 2.45 -0.09 21.49
N ASN A 280 1.88 -0.84 22.43
CA ASN A 280 1.21 -0.27 23.59
C ASN A 280 2.19 0.42 24.56
N SER A 281 3.35 -0.18 24.79
CA SER A 281 4.38 0.38 25.68
C SER A 281 4.97 1.67 25.10
N TYR A 282 5.47 1.63 23.86
CA TYR A 282 6.07 2.81 23.24
C TYR A 282 5.03 3.87 22.86
N GLY A 283 3.84 3.46 22.41
CA GLY A 283 2.73 4.36 22.10
C GLY A 283 2.24 5.10 23.34
N GLY A 284 2.07 4.38 24.46
CA GLY A 284 1.74 4.98 25.75
C GLY A 284 2.84 5.92 26.26
N GLY A 285 4.12 5.53 26.13
CA GLY A 285 5.26 6.34 26.53
C GLY A 285 5.37 7.66 25.74
N LEU A 286 5.22 7.60 24.42
CA LEU A 286 5.21 8.79 23.56
C LEU A 286 4.02 9.71 23.89
N GLY A 287 2.83 9.13 24.11
CA GLY A 287 1.65 9.89 24.53
C GLY A 287 1.87 10.64 25.85
N TRP A 288 2.39 9.97 26.88
CA TRP A 288 2.72 10.61 28.15
C TRP A 288 3.77 11.70 28.03
N PHE A 289 4.80 11.50 27.20
CA PHE A 289 5.82 12.50 26.96
C PHE A 289 5.24 13.81 26.42
N THR A 290 4.29 13.75 25.49
CA THR A 290 3.61 14.96 24.97
C THR A 290 2.80 15.69 26.04
N VAL A 291 2.12 14.97 26.94
CA VAL A 291 1.37 15.58 28.04
C VAL A 291 2.30 16.25 29.05
N VAL A 292 3.46 15.66 29.32
CA VAL A 292 4.51 16.33 30.11
C VAL A 292 4.98 17.60 29.40
N CYS A 293 5.15 17.59 28.08
CA CYS A 293 5.48 18.81 27.33
C CYS A 293 4.38 19.88 27.43
N LEU A 294 3.09 19.52 27.32
CA LEU A 294 1.98 20.45 27.50
C LEU A 294 1.96 21.04 28.93
N PHE A 295 2.23 20.23 29.94
CA PHE A 295 2.36 20.69 31.32
C PHE A 295 3.55 21.66 31.49
N LEU A 296 4.71 21.32 30.94
CA LEU A 296 5.89 22.19 30.96
C LEU A 296 5.64 23.52 30.25
N PHE A 297 4.92 23.51 29.12
CA PHE A 297 4.47 24.71 28.44
C PHE A 297 3.56 25.55 29.36
N ALA A 298 2.56 24.93 29.99
CA ALA A 298 1.62 25.63 30.86
C ALA A 298 2.33 26.31 32.04
N VAL A 299 3.18 25.56 32.75
CA VAL A 299 3.99 26.08 33.86
C VAL A 299 4.92 27.18 33.38
N SER A 300 5.53 27.03 32.21
CA SER A 300 6.43 28.02 31.63
C SER A 300 5.73 29.35 31.37
N VAL A 301 4.54 29.31 30.76
CA VAL A 301 3.75 30.52 30.50
C VAL A 301 3.28 31.16 31.80
N ILE A 302 2.79 30.37 32.76
CA ILE A 302 2.33 30.88 34.06
C ILE A 302 3.46 31.63 34.78
N LEU A 303 4.63 31.02 34.88
CA LEU A 303 5.77 31.61 35.56
C LEU A 303 6.33 32.84 34.82
N ASP A 304 6.35 32.83 33.49
CA ASP A 304 6.73 34.02 32.70
C ASP A 304 5.78 35.20 32.94
N ARG A 305 4.46 34.93 33.04
CA ARG A 305 3.45 35.97 33.29
C ARG A 305 3.47 36.49 34.74
N ILE A 306 3.65 35.61 35.72
CA ILE A 306 3.85 36.01 37.12
C ILE A 306 5.12 36.87 37.24
N TYR A 307 6.21 36.47 36.61
CA TYR A 307 7.46 37.21 36.62
C TYR A 307 7.29 38.63 36.06
N ARG A 308 6.65 38.79 34.90
CA ARG A 308 6.41 40.10 34.28
C ARG A 308 5.54 41.01 35.14
N LYS A 309 4.47 40.47 35.70
CA LYS A 309 3.59 41.23 36.60
C LYS A 309 4.34 41.63 37.88
N GLY A 310 5.08 40.71 38.50
CA GLY A 310 5.83 40.98 39.73
C GLY A 310 6.98 41.97 39.54
N ALA A 311 7.62 41.98 38.37
CA ALA A 311 8.63 42.97 37.99
C ALA A 311 8.03 44.35 37.60
N GLY A 312 6.70 44.45 37.48
CA GLY A 312 6.00 45.68 37.06
C GLY A 312 6.25 46.04 35.59
N ILE A 313 6.48 45.06 34.72
CA ILE A 313 6.72 45.30 33.28
C ILE A 313 5.37 45.49 32.58
N ASN A 314 5.13 46.69 32.06
CA ASN A 314 3.96 47.00 31.25
C ASN A 314 4.26 46.79 29.76
N GLU A 315 3.34 46.11 29.07
CA GLU A 315 3.38 45.94 27.62
C GLU A 315 2.56 47.07 26.97
N SER A 316 3.20 47.97 26.24
CA SER A 316 2.53 49.00 25.45
C SER A 316 2.59 48.63 23.96
N ILE A 317 1.54 49.00 23.24
CA ILE A 317 1.43 48.70 21.82
C ILE A 317 1.68 49.99 21.04
N GLN A 318 2.73 49.99 20.21
CA GLN A 318 2.92 51.04 19.21
C GLN A 318 2.37 50.58 17.87
N ILE A 319 1.46 51.38 17.33
CA ILE A 319 0.89 51.21 16.01
C ILE A 319 1.81 51.95 15.03
N GLU A 320 2.45 51.20 14.13
CA GLU A 320 3.27 51.80 13.08
C GLU A 320 2.40 52.06 11.84
N ALA A 321 2.78 53.03 10.99
CA ALA A 321 2.06 53.29 9.74
C ALA A 321 1.98 52.06 8.80
N TYR A 322 2.88 51.10 8.96
CA TYR A 322 2.90 49.83 8.23
C TYR A 322 1.84 48.82 8.70
N ASP A 323 1.20 49.03 9.86
CA ASP A 323 0.15 48.15 10.37
C ASP A 323 -1.17 48.31 9.61
N PHE A 324 -1.35 49.44 8.95
CA PHE A 324 -2.48 49.72 8.08
C PHE A 324 -2.20 49.42 6.61
N ARG A 325 -0.98 48.99 6.26
CA ARG A 325 -0.62 48.57 4.90
C ARG A 325 -0.88 47.07 4.73
N PRO A 326 -1.34 46.61 3.55
CA PRO A 326 -1.46 45.19 3.28
C PRO A 326 -0.09 44.51 3.43
N SER A 327 -0.09 43.26 3.90
CA SER A 327 1.16 42.54 4.11
C SER A 327 1.94 42.39 2.81
N ALA A 328 3.27 42.43 2.86
CA ALA A 328 4.13 42.32 1.67
C ALA A 328 3.83 41.04 0.86
N LEU A 329 3.45 39.94 1.52
CA LEU A 329 3.00 38.71 0.84
C LEU A 329 1.66 38.89 0.12
N ARG A 330 0.73 39.67 0.67
CA ARG A 330 -0.55 39.98 0.03
C ARG A 330 -0.37 40.94 -1.14
N GLU A 331 0.49 41.94 -1.01
CA GLU A 331 0.89 42.83 -2.12
C GLU A 331 1.62 42.03 -3.23
N TRP A 332 2.52 41.13 -2.86
CA TRP A 332 3.17 40.23 -3.81
C TRP A 332 2.17 39.28 -4.49
N TRP A 333 1.28 38.63 -3.73
CA TRP A 333 0.29 37.70 -4.27
C TRP A 333 -0.74 38.39 -5.17
N SER A 334 -1.20 39.59 -4.79
CA SER A 334 -2.06 40.42 -5.65
C SER A 334 -1.33 40.80 -6.95
N SER A 335 -0.06 41.19 -6.88
CA SER A 335 0.72 41.50 -8.09
C SER A 335 0.88 40.29 -9.05
N ILE A 336 0.94 39.06 -8.51
CA ILE A 336 0.97 37.83 -9.32
C ILE A 336 -0.40 37.56 -9.94
N TRP A 337 -1.48 37.65 -9.16
CA TRP A 337 -2.83 37.45 -9.65
C TRP A 337 -3.22 38.49 -10.71
N GLU A 338 -2.81 39.74 -10.55
CA GLU A 338 -2.99 40.77 -11.57
C GLU A 338 -2.26 40.43 -12.87
N ARG A 339 -1.04 39.89 -12.80
CA ARG A 339 -0.31 39.40 -14.00
C ARG A 339 -1.03 38.23 -14.67
N ILE A 340 -1.55 37.28 -13.89
CA ILE A 340 -2.31 36.14 -14.43
C ILE A 340 -3.62 36.61 -15.07
N ASN A 341 -4.37 37.49 -14.39
CA ASN A 341 -5.61 38.07 -14.90
C ASN A 341 -5.37 38.89 -16.17
N TYR A 342 -4.28 39.64 -16.24
CA TYR A 342 -3.87 40.37 -17.43
C TYR A 342 -3.58 39.43 -18.60
N LEU A 343 -2.84 38.34 -18.37
CA LEU A 343 -2.57 37.33 -19.41
C LEU A 343 -3.84 36.63 -19.89
N LEU A 344 -4.78 36.34 -18.98
CA LEU A 344 -6.08 35.76 -19.31
C LEU A 344 -6.93 36.73 -20.14
N HIS A 345 -7.02 37.99 -19.74
CA HIS A 345 -7.76 39.00 -20.50
C HIS A 345 -7.15 39.23 -21.89
N ASN A 346 -5.83 39.22 -22.02
CA ASN A 346 -5.18 39.31 -23.33
C ASN A 346 -5.46 38.08 -24.21
N LYS A 347 -5.54 36.87 -23.63
CA LYS A 347 -5.97 35.68 -24.37
C LYS A 347 -7.44 35.76 -24.78
N ILE A 348 -8.32 36.23 -23.90
CA ILE A 348 -9.75 36.43 -24.21
C ILE A 348 -9.90 37.47 -25.31
N LYS A 349 -9.17 38.58 -25.24
CA LYS A 349 -9.19 39.62 -26.28
C LYS A 349 -8.64 39.10 -27.61
N SER A 350 -7.53 38.36 -27.59
CA SER A 350 -7.00 37.70 -28.78
C SER A 350 -7.98 36.69 -29.40
N PHE A 351 -8.79 36.03 -28.58
CA PHE A 351 -9.83 35.11 -29.03
C PHE A 351 -11.04 35.87 -29.59
N ALA A 352 -11.44 36.97 -28.94
CA ALA A 352 -12.49 37.87 -29.40
C ALA A 352 -12.14 38.52 -30.75
N ASP A 353 -10.90 38.98 -30.92
CA ASP A 353 -10.40 39.57 -32.17
C ASP A 353 -10.30 38.54 -33.31
N LYS A 354 -10.20 37.24 -32.97
CA LYS A 354 -10.19 36.13 -33.93
C LYS A 354 -11.58 35.54 -34.18
N THR A 355 -12.59 35.92 -33.40
CA THR A 355 -13.96 35.49 -33.67
C THR A 355 -14.57 36.46 -34.68
N PRO A 356 -14.97 36.00 -35.88
CA PRO A 356 -15.63 36.86 -36.83
C PRO A 356 -16.92 37.41 -36.21
N ALA A 357 -17.20 38.70 -36.44
CA ALA A 357 -18.41 39.33 -35.96
C ALA A 357 -19.63 38.49 -36.39
N ALA A 358 -20.57 38.28 -35.47
CA ALA A 358 -21.78 37.52 -35.75
C ALA A 358 -22.43 38.07 -37.03
N PRO A 359 -22.82 37.21 -37.99
CA PRO A 359 -23.53 37.69 -39.17
C PRO A 359 -24.77 38.45 -38.71
N LEU A 360 -24.97 39.64 -39.29
CA LEU A 360 -26.14 40.47 -39.00
C LEU A 360 -27.40 39.58 -39.13
N PRO A 361 -28.33 39.63 -38.17
CA PRO A 361 -29.56 38.85 -38.28
C PRO A 361 -30.23 39.19 -39.60
N VAL A 362 -30.61 38.14 -40.35
CA VAL A 362 -31.40 38.30 -41.58
C VAL A 362 -32.60 39.17 -41.22
N GLN A 363 -32.71 40.34 -41.85
CA GLN A 363 -33.87 41.22 -41.63
C GLN A 363 -35.12 40.40 -41.92
N PRO A 364 -36.09 40.31 -40.99
CA PRO A 364 -37.31 39.57 -41.24
C PRO A 364 -38.00 40.18 -42.46
N GLY A 365 -38.24 39.35 -43.47
CA GLY A 365 -38.98 39.74 -44.67
C GLY A 365 -40.30 40.40 -44.24
N VAL A 366 -40.52 41.61 -44.73
CA VAL A 366 -41.75 42.35 -44.50
C VAL A 366 -42.87 41.56 -45.16
N VAL A 367 -43.65 40.87 -44.33
CA VAL A 367 -44.91 40.25 -44.72
C VAL A 367 -45.89 41.39 -44.96
N TYR A 368 -46.11 41.72 -46.24
CA TYR A 368 -47.20 42.52 -46.80
C TYR A 368 -47.71 43.70 -45.94
N ASP A 369 -47.17 44.89 -46.18
CA ASP A 369 -47.90 46.13 -45.89
C ASP A 369 -48.85 46.41 -47.07
N MET A 370 -50.15 46.24 -46.83
CA MET A 370 -51.24 46.37 -47.82
C MET A 370 -51.34 47.78 -48.44
N ALA A 371 -50.59 48.76 -47.92
CA ALA A 371 -50.55 50.13 -48.43
C ALA A 371 -49.70 50.32 -49.70
N GLU A 372 -48.67 49.51 -49.95
CA GLU A 372 -47.78 49.64 -51.12
C GLU A 372 -48.30 48.86 -52.35
N ALA A 373 -48.99 47.74 -52.11
CA ALA A 373 -49.61 46.93 -53.17
C ALA A 373 -50.79 47.62 -53.88
N MET A 374 -51.39 48.64 -53.27
CA MET A 374 -52.44 49.47 -53.89
C MET A 374 -51.89 50.74 -54.58
N GLN A 375 -50.60 51.05 -54.44
CA GLN A 375 -50.00 52.29 -54.97
C GLN A 375 -49.40 52.16 -56.38
N HIS A 376 -49.21 50.95 -56.90
CA HIS A 376 -48.67 50.76 -58.26
C HIS A 376 -49.63 50.09 -59.25
N VAL A 377 -50.88 49.84 -58.84
CA VAL A 377 -51.94 49.45 -59.77
C VAL A 377 -52.56 50.71 -60.39
N THR A 378 -51.92 51.21 -61.45
CA THR A 378 -52.49 52.30 -62.25
C THR A 378 -53.49 51.70 -63.23
N VAL A 379 -54.77 51.65 -62.84
CA VAL A 379 -55.86 51.22 -63.73
C VAL A 379 -56.16 52.36 -64.72
N LYS A 380 -55.71 52.22 -65.97
CA LYS A 380 -56.14 53.11 -67.07
C LYS A 380 -57.51 52.65 -67.59
N LEU A 381 -58.57 53.27 -67.10
CA LEU A 381 -59.93 53.12 -67.63
C LEU A 381 -60.13 54.09 -68.80
N GLN A 382 -60.12 53.57 -70.02
CA GLN A 382 -60.67 54.27 -71.19
C GLN A 382 -62.17 53.99 -71.25
N LEU A 383 -62.98 55.03 -71.09
CA LEU A 383 -64.42 55.00 -71.36
C LEU A 383 -64.63 55.33 -72.85
N ASP A 384 -64.98 54.32 -73.64
CA ASP A 384 -65.68 54.52 -74.91
C ASP A 384 -67.17 54.64 -74.61
N GLN A 385 -67.76 55.79 -74.96
CA GLN A 385 -69.20 55.89 -75.25
C GLN A 385 -69.36 55.76 -76.78
N ASP A 386 -70.17 54.77 -77.18
CA ASP A 386 -70.79 54.64 -78.50
C ASP A 386 -69.87 54.42 -79.72
N ASN A 387 -69.37 53.20 -79.86
CA ASN A 387 -69.88 52.15 -80.77
C ASN A 387 -68.75 51.24 -81.26
N ASN A 388 -68.92 49.96 -80.93
CA ASN A 388 -68.29 48.76 -81.47
C ASN A 388 -66.97 48.26 -80.84
N THR A 389 -67.06 47.02 -80.34
CA THR A 389 -66.00 46.07 -79.95
C THR A 389 -65.36 46.21 -78.57
N GLY A 390 -65.49 45.13 -77.78
CA GLY A 390 -64.99 45.02 -76.42
C GLY A 390 -63.47 45.05 -76.32
N LYS A 391 -62.97 45.46 -75.15
CA LYS A 391 -61.56 45.38 -74.79
C LYS A 391 -61.35 44.94 -73.35
N VAL A 392 -60.61 43.84 -73.26
CA VAL A 392 -59.97 43.26 -72.09
C VAL A 392 -58.77 44.14 -71.70
N ILE A 393 -58.52 44.31 -70.40
CA ILE A 393 -57.31 44.94 -69.86
C ILE A 393 -56.54 43.87 -69.06
N SER A 394 -55.35 43.53 -69.54
CA SER A 394 -54.43 42.52 -68.98
C SER A 394 -53.21 43.20 -68.35
N LEU A 395 -52.74 42.67 -67.22
CA LEU A 395 -51.52 43.10 -66.52
C LEU A 395 -50.59 41.89 -66.33
N GLU A 396 -49.39 41.91 -66.92
CA GLU A 396 -48.28 40.96 -66.70
C GLU A 396 -47.04 41.72 -66.24
N THR A 397 -46.25 41.14 -65.34
CA THR A 397 -44.76 41.17 -65.28
C THR A 397 -44.28 40.46 -63.99
N LYS A 398 -43.09 39.87 -63.81
CA LYS A 398 -42.04 39.21 -64.63
C LYS A 398 -41.01 38.70 -63.57
N GLN A 399 -40.69 37.40 -63.49
CA GLN A 399 -39.67 36.84 -62.55
C GLN A 399 -38.34 36.54 -63.25
N PRO A 400 -37.19 36.56 -62.53
CA PRO A 400 -36.00 35.80 -62.96
C PRO A 400 -35.32 34.95 -61.87
N GLU A 401 -34.49 34.02 -62.36
CA GLU A 401 -34.03 32.73 -61.80
C GLU A 401 -32.64 32.70 -61.10
N SER A 402 -32.48 31.62 -60.32
CA SER A 402 -31.32 30.85 -59.78
C SER A 402 -29.84 31.12 -60.17
N ASN A 403 -28.90 30.83 -59.24
CA ASN A 403 -27.73 29.93 -59.48
C ASN A 403 -26.94 29.58 -58.18
N PHE A 404 -26.63 28.29 -58.01
CA PHE A 404 -25.90 27.63 -56.91
C PHE A 404 -24.40 27.39 -57.25
N MET A 405 -23.51 27.30 -56.23
CA MET A 405 -22.46 26.25 -56.11
C MET A 405 -21.64 26.37 -54.80
N GLU A 406 -21.51 25.25 -54.06
CA GLU A 406 -20.61 25.06 -52.90
C GLU A 406 -19.25 24.42 -53.29
N PRO A 407 -18.17 24.61 -52.50
CA PRO A 407 -17.08 23.65 -52.49
C PRO A 407 -16.69 23.15 -51.08
N THR A 408 -16.69 21.83 -50.92
CA THR A 408 -16.04 21.03 -49.86
C THR A 408 -14.51 21.23 -49.84
N ARG A 409 -13.90 21.30 -48.66
CA ARG A 409 -12.42 21.18 -48.48
C ARG A 409 -12.02 20.21 -47.37
N THR A 410 -11.00 19.43 -47.71
CA THR A 410 -10.35 18.31 -47.04
C THR A 410 -9.36 18.75 -45.94
N MET A 411 -9.26 17.96 -44.86
CA MET A 411 -8.27 18.14 -43.79
C MET A 411 -6.88 17.61 -44.22
N GLY A 412 -5.82 18.38 -43.97
CA GLY A 412 -4.44 17.95 -44.10
C GLY A 412 -3.55 18.61 -43.05
N PHE A 413 -3.00 17.82 -42.14
CA PHE A 413 -2.00 18.25 -41.16
C PHE A 413 -0.62 18.38 -41.83
N LYS A 414 0.01 19.54 -41.73
CA LYS A 414 1.46 19.72 -41.97
C LYS A 414 2.12 20.22 -40.68
N GLN A 415 3.06 19.43 -40.18
CA GLN A 415 4.03 19.82 -39.16
C GLN A 415 5.01 20.84 -39.76
N GLN A 416 5.30 21.91 -39.01
CA GLN A 416 6.50 22.73 -39.19
C GLN A 416 7.24 22.82 -37.86
N ASN A 417 8.55 22.57 -37.93
CA ASN A 417 9.51 22.52 -36.84
C ASN A 417 9.85 23.93 -36.26
N PRO A 418 10.50 23.99 -35.08
CA PRO A 418 10.42 25.13 -34.16
C PRO A 418 11.50 26.19 -34.40
N LEU A 419 11.16 27.45 -34.10
CA LEU A 419 12.09 28.57 -34.02
C LEU A 419 12.39 28.88 -32.54
N ASN A 420 13.65 28.65 -32.17
CA ASN A 420 14.48 29.24 -31.12
C ASN A 420 13.81 30.15 -30.07
N ASN A 421 13.66 29.60 -28.86
CA ASN A 421 13.60 30.37 -27.62
C ASN A 421 15.01 30.45 -27.01
N SER A 422 15.56 31.66 -26.87
CA SER A 422 16.67 31.94 -25.96
C SER A 422 16.32 33.13 -25.07
N CYS A 423 15.87 32.83 -23.85
CA CYS A 423 15.99 33.74 -22.72
C CYS A 423 16.58 32.94 -21.55
N ASP A 424 17.90 33.00 -21.46
CA ASP A 424 18.69 32.55 -20.32
C ASP A 424 18.47 33.47 -19.13
N LEU A 425 18.00 32.92 -18.02
CA LEU A 425 18.18 33.46 -16.68
C LEU A 425 18.49 32.26 -15.79
N TYR A 426 19.76 32.05 -15.50
CA TYR A 426 20.35 31.60 -14.23
C TYR A 426 21.74 31.01 -14.50
N SER A 427 22.77 31.82 -14.27
CA SER A 427 24.15 31.35 -14.14
C SER A 427 24.30 30.41 -12.95
N PRO A 428 25.09 29.33 -13.07
CA PRO A 428 25.84 28.80 -11.96
C PRO A 428 27.34 29.05 -12.17
N ARG A 429 27.86 29.87 -11.27
CA ARG A 429 29.17 29.79 -10.60
C ARG A 429 30.23 28.93 -11.31
N THR A 430 31.23 29.64 -11.83
CA THR A 430 32.51 29.14 -12.32
C THR A 430 33.23 28.27 -11.30
N THR A 431 33.34 26.97 -11.58
CA THR A 431 34.50 26.17 -11.18
C THR A 431 35.20 25.74 -12.46
N LYS A 432 36.37 26.33 -12.70
CA LYS A 432 37.31 25.93 -13.76
C LYS A 432 37.58 24.43 -13.62
N VAL A 433 37.26 23.67 -14.66
CA VAL A 433 37.89 22.37 -14.91
C VAL A 433 38.55 22.48 -16.27
N GLU A 434 39.86 22.38 -16.24
CA GLU A 434 40.74 22.31 -17.39
C GLU A 434 40.30 21.19 -18.32
N THR A 435 40.10 21.55 -19.57
CA THR A 435 40.03 20.64 -20.71
C THR A 435 41.33 19.85 -20.82
N THR A 436 41.27 18.55 -20.56
CA THR A 436 42.19 17.59 -21.18
C THR A 436 41.43 16.69 -22.14
N LYS A 437 41.94 16.72 -23.37
CA LYS A 437 41.57 15.95 -24.57
C LYS A 437 41.21 14.50 -24.23
N ASN A 438 40.08 14.02 -24.75
CA ASN A 438 39.92 12.70 -25.36
C ASN A 438 38.59 12.62 -26.13
N GLY A 439 38.59 11.87 -27.23
CA GLY A 439 37.58 11.87 -28.29
C GLY A 439 36.14 11.64 -27.84
N PHE A 440 35.22 12.00 -28.73
CA PHE A 440 33.76 11.97 -28.55
C PHE A 440 33.26 10.61 -28.04
N GLU A 441 33.24 10.42 -26.72
CA GLU A 441 32.47 9.35 -26.08
C GLU A 441 30.98 9.69 -26.22
N THR A 442 30.18 8.75 -26.72
CA THR A 442 28.72 8.88 -26.72
C THR A 442 28.23 9.11 -25.29
N VAL A 443 27.15 9.88 -25.12
CA VAL A 443 26.58 10.22 -23.80
C VAL A 443 26.31 8.95 -22.97
N ASP A 444 25.92 7.86 -23.63
CA ASP A 444 25.67 6.55 -23.01
C ASP A 444 26.94 5.85 -22.51
N LEU A 445 28.04 5.90 -23.27
CA LEU A 445 29.33 5.34 -22.84
C LEU A 445 29.88 6.09 -21.62
N ARG A 446 29.76 7.42 -21.60
CA ARG A 446 30.17 8.25 -20.46
C ARG A 446 29.36 7.91 -19.20
N GLN A 447 28.05 7.71 -19.33
CA GLN A 447 27.18 7.31 -18.22
C GLN A 447 27.50 5.91 -17.72
N ALA A 448 27.71 4.94 -18.62
CA ALA A 448 28.10 3.58 -18.26
C ALA A 448 29.43 3.55 -17.49
N LYS A 449 30.44 4.30 -17.94
CA LYS A 449 31.73 4.46 -17.23
C LYS A 449 31.56 5.09 -15.84
N GLN A 450 30.67 6.07 -15.69
CA GLN A 450 30.38 6.66 -14.37
C GLN A 450 29.70 5.65 -13.43
N ARG A 451 28.77 4.83 -13.94
CA ARG A 451 28.11 3.77 -13.17
C ARG A 451 29.12 2.71 -12.74
N LEU A 452 29.97 2.23 -13.64
CA LEU A 452 31.05 1.30 -13.31
C LEU A 452 31.96 1.84 -12.20
N LYS A 453 32.40 3.10 -12.32
CA LYS A 453 33.23 3.76 -11.28
C LYS A 453 32.55 3.78 -9.91
N ARG A 454 31.24 4.05 -9.87
CA ARG A 454 30.45 4.05 -8.62
C ARG A 454 30.40 2.65 -7.98
N TYR A 455 30.16 1.61 -8.76
CA TYR A 455 30.09 0.24 -8.25
C TYR A 455 31.45 -0.30 -7.83
N LYS A 456 32.54 -0.01 -8.56
CA LYS A 456 33.92 -0.32 -8.12
C LYS A 456 34.27 0.37 -6.79
N LYS A 457 33.89 1.64 -6.62
CA LYS A 457 34.10 2.36 -5.35
C LYS A 457 33.32 1.73 -4.19
N ARG A 458 32.06 1.35 -4.41
CA ARG A 458 31.23 0.67 -3.40
C ARG A 458 31.79 -0.71 -3.05
N LEU A 459 32.20 -1.49 -4.04
CA LEU A 459 32.82 -2.80 -3.84
C LEU A 459 34.06 -2.68 -2.94
N GLY A 460 34.97 -1.75 -3.23
CA GLY A 460 36.17 -1.52 -2.41
C GLY A 460 35.83 -1.09 -0.97
N SER A 461 34.82 -0.23 -0.78
CA SER A 461 34.36 0.17 0.55
C SER A 461 33.80 -1.01 1.36
N HIS A 462 33.03 -1.89 0.73
CA HIS A 462 32.49 -3.08 1.38
C HIS A 462 33.55 -4.15 1.66
N GLN A 463 34.55 -4.30 0.78
CA GLN A 463 35.70 -5.18 1.03
C GLN A 463 36.55 -4.70 2.20
N GLN A 464 36.83 -3.39 2.30
CA GLN A 464 37.52 -2.81 3.46
C GLN A 464 36.72 -3.00 4.75
N LYS A 465 35.39 -2.85 4.67
CA LYS A 465 34.50 -3.12 5.81
C LYS A 465 34.54 -4.59 6.22
N ALA A 466 34.58 -5.52 5.27
CA ALA A 466 34.73 -6.95 5.55
C ALA A 466 36.07 -7.27 6.22
N ILE A 467 37.18 -6.68 5.74
CA ILE A 467 38.50 -6.85 6.38
C ILE A 467 38.48 -6.36 7.83
N LYS A 468 37.90 -5.18 8.08
CA LYS A 468 37.76 -4.64 9.45
C LYS A 468 36.89 -5.54 10.35
N GLN A 469 35.80 -6.09 9.81
CA GLN A 469 34.94 -7.04 10.54
C GLN A 469 35.68 -8.34 10.87
N GLN A 470 36.45 -8.87 9.91
CA GLN A 470 37.26 -10.07 10.09
C GLN A 470 38.34 -9.86 11.15
N GLN A 471 39.01 -8.69 11.16
CA GLN A 471 40.02 -8.34 12.17
C GLN A 471 39.42 -8.15 13.57
N ALA A 472 38.22 -7.56 13.68
CA ALA A 472 37.59 -7.27 14.97
C ALA A 472 36.85 -8.46 15.58
N THR A 473 36.23 -9.32 14.77
CA THR A 473 35.28 -10.34 15.24
C THR A 473 35.53 -11.74 14.68
N GLY A 474 36.54 -11.92 13.82
CA GLY A 474 36.88 -13.21 13.21
C GLY A 474 35.88 -13.72 12.17
N LYS A 475 34.77 -13.03 11.91
CA LYS A 475 33.75 -13.39 10.92
C LYS A 475 33.20 -12.15 10.19
N VAL A 476 32.91 -12.29 8.90
CA VAL A 476 32.22 -11.25 8.10
C VAL A 476 30.70 -11.43 8.24
N VAL A 477 29.98 -10.35 8.52
CA VAL A 477 28.51 -10.38 8.64
C VAL A 477 27.87 -10.71 7.29
N LYS A 478 26.86 -11.59 7.27
CA LYS A 478 26.14 -12.04 6.05
C LYS A 478 25.71 -10.87 5.14
N ARG A 479 25.23 -9.76 5.72
CA ARG A 479 24.88 -8.53 5.00
C ARG A 479 26.05 -7.92 4.22
N THR A 480 27.25 -7.89 4.80
CA THR A 480 28.46 -7.37 4.15
C THR A 480 28.91 -8.30 3.02
N ALA A 481 28.85 -9.62 3.24
CA ALA A 481 29.17 -10.62 2.21
C ALA A 481 28.24 -10.51 0.99
N ASN A 482 26.92 -10.43 1.22
CA ASN A 482 25.93 -10.27 0.15
C ASN A 482 26.11 -8.94 -0.62
N ALA A 483 26.49 -7.86 0.08
CA ALA A 483 26.76 -6.58 -0.56
C ALA A 483 28.02 -6.62 -1.45
N ILE A 484 29.03 -7.41 -1.09
CA ILE A 484 30.21 -7.62 -1.95
C ILE A 484 29.82 -8.39 -3.20
N GLU A 485 29.08 -9.50 -3.06
CA GLU A 485 28.65 -10.32 -4.20
C GLU A 485 27.76 -9.54 -5.18
N ASN A 486 26.77 -8.80 -4.66
CA ASN A 486 25.89 -7.97 -5.50
C ASN A 486 26.68 -6.89 -6.25
N ASN A 487 27.59 -6.18 -5.58
CA ASN A 487 28.40 -5.17 -6.26
C ASN A 487 29.38 -5.77 -7.28
N LYS A 488 29.85 -7.02 -7.10
CA LYS A 488 30.63 -7.72 -8.14
C LYS A 488 29.80 -7.96 -9.41
N LYS A 489 28.59 -8.50 -9.27
CA LYS A 489 27.66 -8.72 -10.40
C LYS A 489 27.37 -7.42 -11.16
N TRP A 490 27.20 -6.29 -10.46
CA TRP A 490 27.05 -4.99 -11.10
C TRP A 490 28.31 -4.50 -11.82
N VAL A 491 29.49 -4.76 -11.27
CA VAL A 491 30.75 -4.41 -11.94
C VAL A 491 30.88 -5.21 -13.24
N GLU A 492 30.63 -6.51 -13.21
CA GLU A 492 30.66 -7.39 -14.40
C GLU A 492 29.65 -6.94 -15.45
N TYR A 493 28.41 -6.66 -15.04
CA TYR A 493 27.37 -6.15 -15.94
C TYR A 493 27.79 -4.84 -16.65
N TRP A 494 28.30 -3.86 -15.90
CA TRP A 494 28.69 -2.59 -16.50
C TRP A 494 29.98 -2.69 -17.33
N GLU A 495 30.86 -3.66 -17.05
CA GLU A 495 32.01 -3.96 -17.91
C GLU A 495 31.56 -4.53 -19.26
N ASP A 496 30.54 -5.39 -19.27
CA ASP A 496 29.96 -5.94 -20.50
C ASP A 496 29.18 -4.88 -21.31
N VAL A 497 28.43 -4.00 -20.63
CA VAL A 497 27.76 -2.85 -21.27
C VAL A 497 28.78 -1.88 -21.89
N ILE A 498 29.91 -1.63 -21.24
CA ILE A 498 30.96 -0.77 -21.82
C ILE A 498 31.64 -1.48 -23.00
N SER A 499 31.88 -2.78 -22.91
CA SER A 499 32.42 -3.60 -24.01
C SER A 499 31.54 -3.52 -25.26
N SER A 500 30.23 -3.71 -25.10
CA SER A 500 29.25 -3.62 -26.20
C SER A 500 29.14 -2.21 -26.78
N LEU A 501 29.07 -1.17 -25.94
CA LEU A 501 29.02 0.23 -26.37
C LEU A 501 30.35 0.75 -26.96
N SER A 502 31.46 0.04 -26.77
CA SER A 502 32.75 0.41 -27.36
C SER A 502 33.02 -0.27 -28.71
N LYS A 503 32.22 -1.28 -29.07
CA LYS A 503 32.33 -2.05 -30.32
C LYS A 503 31.32 -1.65 -31.40
N GLY A 504 30.27 -0.91 -31.04
CA GLY A 504 29.33 -0.27 -31.97
C GLY A 504 29.64 1.20 -32.11
#